data_AF-A0A1B8ZBP1-F1
#
_entry.id   AF-A0A1B8ZBP1-F1
#
_cell.length_a   1.000
_cell.length_b   1.000
_cell.length_c   1.000
_cell.angle_alpha   90.00
_cell.angle_beta   90.00
_cell.angle_gamma   90.00
#
_symmetry.space_group_name_H-M   'P 1'
#
loop_
_entity.id
_entity.type
_entity.pdbx_description
1 polymer ?
#
loop_
_entity_poly.entity_id
_entity_poly.type
_entity_poly.pdbx_seq_one_letter_code
_entity_poly.pdbx_strand_id
1 'polypeptide(L)'
;MMKIKIFTVLSFISGLNFFYGQKLEFKDKNFEKAAVENFDMNKDGMIDQSEAELVNNLFLVQKGITAADDLNFFKNAKMIMLDDNSIPSIHLKNLDKLDLFSCTGCKISSFKAENLIRLASLYVDNNLLESISLKGTSRIDQLTLSLNQLKTIDLSQLKNLRKLNIEHNKIQKLDISGNPALQTLNVGGNKMKEADIKKGLKTDVTIFGTEE
;
A
#
# COMPACT_ATOMS: atom_id res chain seq x y z
N MET A 1 20.96 17.96 70.74
CA MET A 1 20.92 18.92 69.62
C MET A 1 22.02 18.51 68.63
N MET A 2 21.72 18.52 67.33
CA MET A 2 22.51 18.05 66.18
C MET A 2 22.73 16.53 66.01
N LYS A 3 21.98 15.92 65.07
CA LYS A 3 22.47 14.82 64.24
C LYS A 3 22.42 15.25 62.77
N ILE A 4 23.55 15.07 62.11
CA ILE A 4 23.83 15.47 60.73
C ILE A 4 23.28 14.40 59.76
N LYS A 5 22.92 14.92 58.59
CA LYS A 5 22.34 14.32 57.36
C LYS A 5 22.93 12.97 56.92
N ILE A 6 22.15 12.18 56.19
CA ILE A 6 22.47 11.69 54.84
C ILE A 6 21.13 11.52 54.09
N PHE A 7 20.99 12.25 52.98
CA PHE A 7 20.02 11.96 51.93
C PHE A 7 20.62 10.86 51.06
N THR A 8 19.91 9.76 50.87
CA THR A 8 20.21 8.81 49.79
C THR A 8 19.02 8.80 48.84
N VAL A 9 19.14 9.60 47.79
CA VAL A 9 18.32 9.46 46.59
C VAL A 9 18.85 8.23 45.86
N LEU A 10 18.11 7.13 45.90
CA LEU A 10 18.37 5.99 45.02
C LEU A 10 17.64 6.25 43.68
N SER A 11 18.31 6.96 42.80
CA SER A 11 18.03 6.90 41.37
C SER A 11 18.84 5.76 40.78
N PHE A 12 18.19 4.67 40.38
CA PHE A 12 18.76 3.70 39.46
C PHE A 12 18.01 3.79 38.13
N ILE A 13 18.67 4.38 37.15
CA ILE A 13 18.25 4.43 35.75
C ILE A 13 18.64 3.10 35.08
N SER A 14 17.91 2.76 34.02
CA SER A 14 18.21 1.78 32.97
C SER A 14 17.80 0.32 33.22
N GLY A 15 16.49 0.09 33.16
CA GLY A 15 16.02 -1.06 32.39
C GLY A 15 16.25 -0.77 30.91
N LEU A 16 17.41 -1.14 30.39
CA LEU A 16 17.59 -1.41 28.97
C LEU A 16 16.48 -2.41 28.60
N ASN A 17 15.44 -1.95 27.89
CA ASN A 17 14.55 -2.87 27.21
C ASN A 17 15.40 -3.55 26.13
N PHE A 18 15.97 -4.70 26.48
CA PHE A 18 16.35 -5.70 25.50
C PHE A 18 15.06 -6.08 24.78
N PHE A 19 14.73 -5.40 23.68
CA PHE A 19 13.74 -5.87 22.72
C PHE A 19 14.34 -7.07 21.98
N TYR A 20 14.53 -8.19 22.68
CA TYR A 20 14.86 -9.46 22.07
C TYR A 20 13.65 -10.39 22.23
N GLY A 21 13.12 -10.88 21.12
CA GLY A 21 12.29 -12.08 21.05
C GLY A 21 10.84 -11.97 21.52
N GLN A 22 10.22 -10.78 21.59
CA GLN A 22 8.78 -10.74 21.83
C GLN A 22 8.04 -11.13 20.55
N LYS A 23 7.31 -12.25 20.61
CA LYS A 23 6.41 -12.72 19.56
C LYS A 23 5.50 -11.59 19.09
N LEU A 24 5.41 -11.40 17.77
CA LEU A 24 4.41 -10.52 17.18
C LEU A 24 3.01 -11.16 17.24
N GLU A 25 2.02 -10.36 17.65
CA GLU A 25 0.63 -10.80 17.72
C GLU A 25 -0.11 -10.47 16.42
N PHE A 26 -0.16 -11.45 15.52
CA PHE A 26 -0.92 -11.35 14.27
C PHE A 26 -2.42 -11.48 14.52
N LYS A 27 -3.19 -10.57 13.93
CA LYS A 27 -4.66 -10.62 13.93
C LYS A 27 -5.17 -11.67 12.95
N ASP A 28 -4.54 -11.79 11.79
CA ASP A 28 -4.90 -12.77 10.77
C ASP A 28 -4.03 -14.02 10.89
N LYS A 29 -4.66 -15.17 11.13
CA LYS A 29 -3.93 -16.45 11.32
C LYS A 29 -3.35 -17.02 10.04
N ASN A 30 -3.94 -16.72 8.88
CA ASN A 30 -3.38 -17.11 7.60
C ASN A 30 -2.17 -16.24 7.26
N PHE A 31 -2.20 -14.97 7.65
CA PHE A 31 -1.03 -14.10 7.61
C PHE A 31 0.07 -14.64 8.53
N GLU A 32 -0.21 -14.87 9.82
CA GLU A 32 0.77 -15.41 10.78
C GLU A 32 1.45 -16.67 10.22
N LYS A 33 0.64 -17.63 9.78
CA LYS A 33 1.12 -18.89 9.20
C LYS A 33 2.01 -18.63 7.98
N ALA A 34 1.58 -17.80 7.05
CA ALA A 34 2.37 -17.49 5.85
C ALA A 34 3.65 -16.73 6.19
N ALA A 35 3.65 -15.87 7.21
CA ALA A 35 4.83 -15.16 7.65
C ALA A 35 5.86 -16.15 8.25
N VAL A 36 5.43 -17.01 9.18
CA VAL A 36 6.27 -18.05 9.78
C VAL A 36 6.85 -18.99 8.71
N GLU A 37 6.03 -19.46 7.77
CA GLU A 37 6.48 -20.35 6.68
C GLU A 37 7.64 -19.77 5.83
N ASN A 38 7.74 -18.44 5.73
CA ASN A 38 8.64 -17.78 4.78
C ASN A 38 9.76 -16.98 5.44
N PHE A 39 9.59 -16.52 6.68
CA PHE A 39 10.46 -15.51 7.30
C PHE A 39 10.91 -15.85 8.73
N ASP A 40 10.49 -17.00 9.28
CA ASP A 40 11.01 -17.52 10.55
C ASP A 40 12.43 -18.05 10.32
N MET A 41 13.43 -17.24 10.69
CA MET A 41 14.84 -17.50 10.42
C MET A 41 15.44 -18.40 11.49
N ASN A 42 15.02 -18.24 12.73
CA ASN A 42 15.53 -19.02 13.85
C ASN A 42 14.80 -20.38 14.00
N LYS A 43 13.68 -20.57 13.28
CA LYS A 43 12.82 -21.76 13.25
C LYS A 43 12.18 -22.07 14.59
N ASP A 44 11.86 -21.06 15.38
CA ASP A 44 11.17 -21.20 16.67
C ASP A 44 9.64 -21.28 16.54
N GLY A 45 9.13 -21.21 15.30
CA GLY A 45 7.71 -21.28 14.97
C GLY A 45 6.97 -19.96 15.15
N MET A 46 7.69 -18.85 15.32
CA MET A 46 7.14 -17.51 15.51
C MET A 46 7.84 -16.51 14.59
N ILE A 47 7.28 -15.30 14.51
CA ILE A 47 7.98 -14.15 13.93
C ILE A 47 8.15 -13.14 15.05
N ASP A 48 9.40 -12.76 15.30
CA ASP A 48 9.72 -11.63 16.15
C ASP A 48 9.98 -10.34 15.34
N GLN A 49 10.15 -9.22 16.04
CA GLN A 49 10.37 -7.92 15.41
C GLN A 49 11.68 -7.88 14.59
N SER A 50 12.73 -8.57 15.04
CA SER A 50 14.02 -8.57 14.34
C SER A 50 13.94 -9.32 13.01
N GLU A 51 13.14 -10.38 12.96
CA GLU A 51 12.88 -11.13 11.73
C GLU A 51 12.01 -10.32 10.77
N ALA A 52 10.92 -9.74 11.26
CA ALA A 52 10.04 -8.89 10.45
C ALA A 52 10.78 -7.67 9.85
N GLU A 53 11.74 -7.09 10.57
CA GLU A 53 12.54 -5.95 10.10
C GLU A 53 13.56 -6.32 9.01
N LEU A 54 13.93 -7.59 8.86
CA LEU A 54 14.81 -8.05 7.79
C LEU A 54 14.06 -8.30 6.47
N VAL A 55 12.73 -8.38 6.50
CA VAL A 55 11.90 -8.62 5.31
C VAL A 55 11.84 -7.37 4.43
N ASN A 56 12.46 -7.46 3.25
CA ASN A 56 12.37 -6.44 2.21
C ASN A 56 11.29 -6.73 1.16
N ASN A 57 10.97 -8.01 0.94
CA ASN A 57 9.99 -8.46 -0.05
C ASN A 57 9.01 -9.41 0.63
N LEU A 58 7.75 -9.01 0.71
CA LEU A 58 6.68 -9.75 1.38
C LEU A 58 5.72 -10.31 0.32
N PHE A 59 5.95 -11.56 -0.07
CA PHE A 59 5.15 -12.26 -1.08
C PHE A 59 4.17 -13.22 -0.40
N LEU A 60 2.91 -12.81 -0.27
CA LEU A 60 1.86 -13.56 0.42
C LEU A 60 0.65 -13.82 -0.50
N VAL A 61 0.93 -14.21 -1.74
CA VAL A 61 -0.09 -14.48 -2.77
C VAL A 61 -0.88 -15.76 -2.44
N GLN A 62 -2.21 -15.70 -2.58
CA GLN A 62 -3.11 -16.84 -2.42
C GLN A 62 -2.95 -17.60 -1.08
N LYS A 63 -2.78 -16.85 0.02
CA LYS A 63 -2.60 -17.42 1.37
C LYS A 63 -3.89 -17.52 2.17
N GLY A 64 -5.01 -17.07 1.61
CA GLY A 64 -6.30 -17.00 2.32
C GLY A 64 -6.34 -15.89 3.37
N ILE A 65 -5.49 -14.88 3.22
CA ILE A 65 -5.45 -13.71 4.11
C ILE A 65 -6.76 -12.94 3.99
N THR A 66 -7.29 -12.52 5.13
CA THR A 66 -8.56 -11.82 5.29
C THR A 66 -8.42 -10.41 5.85
N ALA A 67 -7.31 -10.10 6.53
CA ALA A 67 -6.98 -8.77 7.02
C ALA A 67 -5.51 -8.41 6.77
N ALA A 68 -5.27 -7.14 6.44
CA ALA A 68 -3.94 -6.61 6.11
C ALA A 68 -3.32 -5.75 7.24
N ASP A 69 -3.96 -5.66 8.40
CA ASP A 69 -3.48 -4.88 9.56
C ASP A 69 -2.05 -5.23 9.97
N ASP A 70 -1.69 -6.51 9.84
CA ASP A 70 -0.40 -7.06 10.27
C ASP A 70 0.77 -6.66 9.35
N LEU A 71 0.50 -6.02 8.20
CA LEU A 71 1.54 -5.40 7.36
C LEU A 71 2.40 -4.39 8.14
N ASN A 72 1.85 -3.77 9.20
CA ASN A 72 2.57 -2.79 10.01
C ASN A 72 3.78 -3.35 10.76
N PHE A 73 3.90 -4.69 10.85
CA PHE A 73 5.08 -5.34 11.40
C PHE A 73 6.29 -5.27 10.44
N PHE A 74 6.04 -5.24 9.13
CA PHE A 74 7.07 -5.33 8.09
C PHE A 74 7.48 -3.95 7.54
N LYS A 75 7.90 -3.04 8.44
CA LYS A 75 8.15 -1.61 8.12
C LYS A 75 9.27 -1.38 7.09
N ASN A 76 10.17 -2.34 6.92
CA ASN A 76 11.27 -2.28 5.96
C ASN A 76 10.92 -2.91 4.59
N ALA A 77 9.72 -3.45 4.44
CA ALA A 77 9.27 -4.01 3.18
C ALA A 77 9.23 -2.92 2.09
N LYS A 78 9.89 -3.21 0.97
CA LYS A 78 9.91 -2.40 -0.25
C LYS A 78 8.92 -2.92 -1.28
N MET A 79 8.62 -4.21 -1.25
CA MET A 79 7.67 -4.85 -2.14
C MET A 79 6.70 -5.70 -1.31
N ILE A 80 5.41 -5.49 -1.48
CA ILE A 80 4.36 -6.28 -0.84
C ILE A 80 3.40 -6.78 -1.93
N MET A 81 3.18 -8.09 -2.00
CA MET A 81 2.21 -8.72 -2.91
C MET A 81 1.23 -9.57 -2.11
N LEU A 82 -0.04 -9.19 -2.17
CA LEU A 82 -1.16 -9.85 -1.51
C LEU A 82 -2.18 -10.41 -2.51
N ASP A 83 -1.78 -10.61 -3.77
CA ASP A 83 -2.68 -11.02 -4.85
C ASP A 83 -3.46 -12.30 -4.48
N ASP A 84 -4.69 -12.40 -4.99
CA ASP A 84 -5.57 -13.57 -4.84
C ASP A 84 -5.89 -13.97 -3.39
N ASN A 85 -5.91 -12.99 -2.47
CA ASN A 85 -6.48 -13.14 -1.13
C ASN A 85 -7.94 -12.64 -1.07
N SER A 86 -8.55 -12.61 0.12
CA SER A 86 -9.92 -12.11 0.29
C SER A 86 -9.97 -11.06 1.40
N ILE A 87 -9.50 -9.86 1.09
CA ILE A 87 -9.27 -8.77 2.05
C ILE A 87 -10.33 -7.69 1.79
N PRO A 88 -11.34 -7.48 2.65
CA PRO A 88 -12.42 -6.54 2.34
C PRO A 88 -11.95 -5.07 2.28
N SER A 89 -10.96 -4.71 3.10
CA SER A 89 -10.46 -3.33 3.20
C SER A 89 -8.96 -3.30 3.46
N ILE A 90 -8.27 -2.37 2.80
CA ILE A 90 -6.84 -2.13 2.99
C ILE A 90 -6.61 -0.68 3.40
N HIS A 91 -5.82 -0.51 4.46
CA HIS A 91 -5.30 0.79 4.88
C HIS A 91 -3.78 0.70 5.05
N LEU A 92 -3.06 1.25 4.08
CA LEU A 92 -1.61 1.35 4.11
C LEU A 92 -1.19 2.67 4.75
N LYS A 93 -0.40 2.57 5.81
CA LYS A 93 0.19 3.70 6.54
C LYS A 93 1.51 3.25 7.16
N ASN A 94 2.41 4.19 7.43
CA ASN A 94 3.70 3.92 8.09
C ASN A 94 4.59 2.88 7.37
N LEU A 95 4.45 2.77 6.05
CA LEU A 95 5.27 1.89 5.19
C LEU A 95 6.19 2.77 4.33
N ASP A 96 7.03 3.56 5.00
CA ASP A 96 7.83 4.64 4.38
C ASP A 96 8.89 4.13 3.39
N LYS A 97 9.17 2.81 3.39
CA LYS A 97 10.11 2.14 2.48
C LYS A 97 9.43 1.45 1.29
N LEU A 98 8.11 1.40 1.28
CA LEU A 98 7.35 0.66 0.27
C LEU A 98 7.46 1.34 -1.09
N ASP A 99 8.05 0.64 -2.06
CA ASP A 99 8.22 1.07 -3.44
C ASP A 99 7.12 0.46 -4.34
N LEU A 100 6.63 -0.75 -4.03
CA LEU A 100 5.59 -1.47 -4.79
C LEU A 100 4.58 -2.18 -3.89
N PHE A 101 3.29 -1.99 -4.16
CA PHE A 101 2.19 -2.72 -3.54
C PHE A 101 1.28 -3.36 -4.59
N SER A 102 0.96 -4.65 -4.40
CA SER A 102 0.01 -5.39 -5.22
C SER A 102 -1.07 -6.07 -4.39
N CYS A 103 -2.33 -5.92 -4.77
CA CYS A 103 -3.46 -6.71 -4.26
C CYS A 103 -4.50 -6.90 -5.36
N THR A 104 -4.09 -7.55 -6.44
CA THR A 104 -4.96 -7.93 -7.56
C THR A 104 -5.87 -9.07 -7.15
N GLY A 105 -7.15 -9.02 -7.51
CA GLY A 105 -8.09 -10.13 -7.24
C GLY A 105 -8.47 -10.29 -5.76
N CYS A 106 -8.19 -9.29 -4.92
CA CYS A 106 -8.35 -9.37 -3.46
C CYS A 106 -9.78 -9.19 -2.95
N LYS A 107 -10.74 -8.88 -3.83
CA LYS A 107 -12.13 -8.50 -3.49
C LYS A 107 -12.20 -7.28 -2.56
N ILE A 108 -11.23 -6.36 -2.63
CA ILE A 108 -11.24 -5.15 -1.81
C ILE A 108 -12.39 -4.22 -2.25
N SER A 109 -13.12 -3.68 -1.29
CA SER A 109 -14.15 -2.64 -1.52
C SER A 109 -13.72 -1.27 -0.98
N SER A 110 -12.66 -1.21 -0.17
CA SER A 110 -12.08 0.01 0.37
C SER A 110 -10.55 -0.05 0.31
N PHE A 111 -9.93 0.99 -0.25
CA PHE A 111 -8.49 1.17 -0.27
C PHE A 111 -8.09 2.58 0.15
N LYS A 112 -7.19 2.66 1.13
CA LYS A 112 -6.57 3.92 1.56
C LYS A 112 -5.05 3.75 1.64
N ALA A 113 -4.32 4.61 0.95
CA ALA A 113 -2.90 4.82 1.16
C ALA A 113 -2.68 6.23 1.73
N GLU A 114 -1.94 6.31 2.84
CA GLU A 114 -1.65 7.57 3.51
C GLU A 114 -0.14 7.76 3.69
N ASN A 115 0.38 8.85 3.09
CA ASN A 115 1.77 9.30 3.21
C ASN A 115 2.81 8.24 2.79
N LEU A 116 2.52 7.43 1.78
CA LEU A 116 3.50 6.48 1.24
C LEU A 116 4.46 7.20 0.30
N ILE A 117 5.41 7.93 0.88
CA ILE A 117 6.32 8.85 0.20
C ILE A 117 7.24 8.20 -0.85
N ARG A 118 7.33 6.87 -0.86
CA ARG A 118 8.17 6.09 -1.79
C ARG A 118 7.39 5.23 -2.77
N LEU A 119 6.08 5.03 -2.56
CA LEU A 119 5.30 4.12 -3.40
C LEU A 119 5.29 4.62 -4.84
N ALA A 120 5.90 3.84 -5.72
CA ALA A 120 6.03 4.14 -7.15
C ALA A 120 5.03 3.32 -7.97
N SER A 121 4.82 2.06 -7.62
CA SER A 121 3.93 1.13 -8.34
C SER A 121 2.81 0.63 -7.45
N LEU A 122 1.57 0.83 -7.88
CA LEU A 122 0.37 0.37 -7.19
C LEU A 122 -0.52 -0.43 -8.14
N TYR A 123 -0.70 -1.71 -7.83
CA TYR A 123 -1.51 -2.66 -8.60
C TYR A 123 -2.68 -3.15 -7.76
N VAL A 124 -3.90 -2.79 -8.16
CA VAL A 124 -5.15 -3.09 -7.43
C VAL A 124 -6.26 -3.46 -8.41
N ASP A 125 -5.87 -4.10 -9.51
CA ASP A 125 -6.78 -4.58 -10.54
C ASP A 125 -7.72 -5.67 -10.03
N ASN A 126 -8.85 -5.86 -10.71
CA ASN A 126 -9.81 -6.92 -10.44
C ASN A 126 -10.32 -6.93 -8.99
N ASN A 127 -10.98 -5.83 -8.61
CA ASN A 127 -11.51 -5.62 -7.27
C ASN A 127 -12.90 -4.97 -7.32
N LEU A 128 -13.42 -4.56 -6.16
CA LEU A 128 -14.77 -4.01 -6.01
C LEU A 128 -14.76 -2.53 -5.61
N LEU A 129 -13.69 -1.79 -5.94
CA LEU A 129 -13.53 -0.40 -5.52
C LEU A 129 -14.49 0.52 -6.26
N GLU A 130 -15.28 1.29 -5.51
CA GLU A 130 -16.03 2.42 -6.03
C GLU A 130 -15.27 3.75 -5.90
N SER A 131 -14.29 3.80 -5.00
CA SER A 131 -13.39 4.93 -4.79
C SER A 131 -12.04 4.46 -4.23
N ILE A 132 -11.02 5.33 -4.32
CA ILE A 132 -9.69 5.10 -3.76
C ILE A 132 -9.16 6.39 -3.16
N SER A 133 -8.41 6.30 -2.06
CA SER A 133 -7.69 7.43 -1.47
C SER A 133 -6.18 7.22 -1.54
N LEU A 134 -5.46 8.18 -2.12
CA LEU A 134 -4.00 8.18 -2.31
C LEU A 134 -3.32 9.38 -1.62
N LYS A 135 -3.88 9.82 -0.49
CA LYS A 135 -3.46 11.04 0.22
C LYS A 135 -1.96 10.99 0.55
N GLY A 136 -1.20 11.99 0.10
CA GLY A 136 0.23 12.09 0.39
C GLY A 136 1.09 11.01 -0.29
N THR A 137 0.56 10.32 -1.30
CA THR A 137 1.23 9.22 -2.02
C THR A 137 1.61 9.67 -3.44
N SER A 138 2.32 10.80 -3.55
CA SER A 138 2.54 11.54 -4.80
C SER A 138 3.66 11.01 -5.71
N ARG A 139 4.37 9.96 -5.27
CA ARG A 139 5.48 9.35 -6.03
C ARG A 139 5.06 8.26 -7.01
N ILE A 140 3.78 7.88 -7.03
CA ILE A 140 3.27 6.88 -7.97
C ILE A 140 3.58 7.29 -9.40
N ASP A 141 4.25 6.42 -10.14
CA ASP A 141 4.52 6.54 -11.57
C ASP A 141 3.73 5.52 -12.41
N GLN A 142 3.30 4.41 -11.81
CA GLN A 142 2.45 3.40 -12.42
C GLN A 142 1.28 3.03 -11.50
N LEU A 143 0.06 3.25 -12.00
CA LEU A 143 -1.18 2.96 -11.29
C LEU A 143 -2.09 2.08 -12.16
N THR A 144 -2.45 0.91 -11.65
CA THR A 144 -3.42 0.02 -12.31
C THR A 144 -4.59 -0.28 -11.38
N LEU A 145 -5.78 0.04 -11.88
CA LEU A 145 -7.07 -0.03 -11.20
C LEU A 145 -8.12 -0.68 -12.12
N SER A 146 -7.68 -1.47 -13.09
CA SER A 146 -8.54 -2.14 -14.06
C SER A 146 -9.55 -3.05 -13.36
N LEU A 147 -10.71 -3.28 -13.99
CA LEU A 147 -11.73 -4.20 -13.49
C LEU A 147 -12.14 -3.86 -12.05
N ASN A 148 -12.55 -2.61 -11.84
CA ASN A 148 -13.12 -2.12 -10.61
C ASN A 148 -14.49 -1.47 -10.90
N GLN A 149 -15.03 -0.69 -9.96
CA GLN A 149 -16.31 -0.02 -10.11
C GLN A 149 -16.20 1.51 -9.92
N LEU A 150 -15.02 2.07 -10.18
CA LEU A 150 -14.71 3.48 -9.96
C LEU A 150 -15.62 4.34 -10.83
N LYS A 151 -16.21 5.38 -10.23
CA LYS A 151 -17.00 6.41 -10.94
C LYS A 151 -16.17 7.67 -11.21
N THR A 152 -15.19 7.92 -10.35
CA THR A 152 -14.25 9.05 -10.42
C THR A 152 -12.90 8.63 -9.84
N ILE A 153 -11.86 9.40 -10.13
CA ILE A 153 -10.54 9.27 -9.52
C ILE A 153 -9.87 10.64 -9.44
N ASP A 154 -9.27 10.97 -8.29
CA ASP A 154 -8.46 12.18 -8.13
C ASP A 154 -6.98 11.85 -8.39
N LEU A 155 -6.46 12.43 -9.46
CA LEU A 155 -5.07 12.26 -9.91
C LEU A 155 -4.22 13.52 -9.67
N SER A 156 -4.79 14.57 -9.06
CA SER A 156 -4.20 15.92 -9.01
C SER A 156 -2.84 15.97 -8.31
N GLN A 157 -2.58 15.04 -7.39
CA GLN A 157 -1.32 14.94 -6.65
C GLN A 157 -0.25 14.09 -7.36
N LEU A 158 -0.63 13.30 -8.37
CA LEU A 158 0.24 12.30 -9.00
C LEU A 158 1.04 12.90 -10.17
N LYS A 159 1.89 13.90 -9.86
CA LYS A 159 2.67 14.63 -10.87
C LYS A 159 3.68 13.75 -11.62
N ASN A 160 4.11 12.64 -11.01
CA ASN A 160 5.06 11.68 -11.56
C ASN A 160 4.38 10.53 -12.34
N LEU A 161 3.04 10.50 -12.39
CA LEU A 161 2.30 9.42 -13.05
C LEU A 161 2.66 9.34 -14.53
N ARG A 162 3.20 8.20 -14.97
CA ARG A 162 3.58 7.90 -16.36
C ARG A 162 2.61 6.94 -17.02
N LYS A 163 2.08 5.98 -16.26
CA LYS A 163 1.17 4.95 -16.75
C LYS A 163 -0.06 4.87 -15.87
N LEU A 164 -1.24 4.99 -16.49
CA LEU A 164 -2.53 4.81 -15.83
C LEU A 164 -3.35 3.78 -16.59
N ASN A 165 -3.77 2.72 -15.90
CA ASN A 165 -4.77 1.79 -16.39
C ASN A 165 -6.02 1.86 -15.50
N ILE A 166 -7.13 2.29 -16.06
CA ILE A 166 -8.45 2.33 -15.41
C ILE A 166 -9.50 1.58 -16.24
N GLU A 167 -9.07 0.67 -17.10
CA GLU A 167 -9.93 -0.13 -17.96
C GLU A 167 -11.04 -0.84 -17.16
N HIS A 168 -12.22 -1.03 -17.76
CA HIS A 168 -13.37 -1.71 -17.16
C HIS A 168 -13.74 -1.14 -15.78
N ASN A 169 -13.96 0.18 -15.74
CA ASN A 169 -14.55 0.89 -14.61
C ASN A 169 -15.87 1.56 -15.07
N LYS A 170 -16.37 2.52 -14.28
CA LYS A 170 -17.58 3.30 -14.55
C LYS A 170 -17.26 4.81 -14.64
N ILE A 171 -16.04 5.17 -15.03
CA ILE A 171 -15.55 6.55 -15.10
C ILE A 171 -16.09 7.21 -16.35
N GLN A 172 -16.82 8.31 -16.22
CA GLN A 172 -17.39 9.01 -17.38
C GLN A 172 -16.59 10.24 -17.81
N LYS A 173 -15.78 10.80 -16.90
CA LYS A 173 -14.94 11.98 -17.16
C LYS A 173 -13.63 11.81 -16.42
N LEU A 174 -12.55 12.27 -17.03
CA LEU A 174 -11.22 12.19 -16.46
C LEU A 174 -10.47 13.50 -16.66
N ASP A 175 -9.91 14.05 -15.59
CA ASP A 175 -8.98 15.18 -15.66
C ASP A 175 -7.56 14.68 -15.46
N ILE A 176 -6.75 14.75 -16.52
CA ILE A 176 -5.32 14.43 -16.49
C ILE A 176 -4.44 15.69 -16.61
N SER A 177 -5.03 16.89 -16.50
CA SER A 177 -4.29 18.14 -16.64
C SER A 177 -3.23 18.37 -15.56
N GLY A 178 -3.37 17.70 -14.41
CA GLY A 178 -2.40 17.70 -13.32
C GLY A 178 -1.27 16.68 -13.47
N ASN A 179 -1.24 15.87 -14.53
CA ASN A 179 -0.31 14.73 -14.70
C ASN A 179 0.65 14.95 -15.89
N PRO A 180 1.58 15.93 -15.81
CA PRO A 180 2.47 16.29 -16.92
C PRO A 180 3.47 15.17 -17.27
N ALA A 181 3.67 14.17 -16.41
CA ALA A 181 4.53 13.02 -16.73
C ALA A 181 3.81 11.92 -17.51
N LEU A 182 2.47 11.98 -17.67
CA LEU A 182 1.68 10.88 -18.23
C LEU A 182 2.10 10.60 -19.68
N GLN A 183 2.23 9.32 -20.00
CA GLN A 183 2.66 8.81 -21.31
C GLN A 183 1.61 7.88 -21.89
N THR A 184 1.06 6.99 -21.07
CA THR A 184 0.05 6.02 -21.50
C THR A 184 -1.16 6.03 -20.58
N LEU A 185 -2.34 6.10 -21.19
CA LEU A 185 -3.63 6.04 -20.51
C LEU A 185 -4.50 4.99 -21.19
N ASN A 186 -4.95 3.99 -20.43
CA ASN A 186 -5.98 3.05 -20.90
C ASN A 186 -7.30 3.31 -20.17
N VAL A 187 -8.34 3.64 -20.93
CA VAL A 187 -9.72 3.90 -20.46
C VAL A 187 -10.74 2.91 -21.00
N GLY A 188 -10.30 1.83 -21.66
CA GLY A 188 -11.18 0.84 -22.29
C GLY A 188 -12.34 0.40 -21.38
N GLY A 189 -13.52 0.18 -21.95
CA GLY A 189 -14.68 -0.31 -21.18
C GLY A 189 -15.30 0.69 -20.19
N ASN A 190 -14.87 1.96 -20.17
CA ASN A 190 -15.52 3.03 -19.40
C ASN A 190 -16.58 3.83 -20.18
N LYS A 191 -16.75 3.54 -21.48
CA LYS A 191 -17.63 4.28 -22.40
C LYS A 191 -17.28 5.77 -22.53
N MET A 192 -16.00 6.09 -22.47
CA MET A 192 -15.50 7.45 -22.57
C MET A 192 -15.16 7.80 -24.00
N LYS A 193 -15.53 9.00 -24.45
CA LYS A 193 -14.98 9.59 -25.67
C LYS A 193 -13.72 10.38 -25.32
N GLU A 194 -12.91 10.70 -26.33
CA GLU A 194 -11.73 11.54 -26.11
C GLU A 194 -12.07 12.93 -25.55
N ALA A 195 -13.24 13.47 -25.92
CA ALA A 195 -13.75 14.74 -25.41
C ALA A 195 -14.08 14.74 -23.90
N ASP A 196 -14.24 13.55 -23.30
CA ASP A 196 -14.46 13.40 -21.86
C ASP A 196 -13.15 13.44 -21.04
N ILE A 197 -12.01 13.49 -21.73
CA ILE A 197 -10.67 13.54 -21.14
C ILE A 197 -10.16 14.98 -21.22
N LYS A 198 -10.12 15.65 -20.08
CA LYS A 198 -9.46 16.96 -19.97
C LYS A 198 -7.95 16.77 -19.92
N LYS A 199 -7.31 17.05 -21.04
CA LYS A 199 -5.84 16.99 -21.19
C LYS A 199 -5.18 18.26 -20.64
N GLY A 200 -3.95 18.12 -20.16
CA GLY A 200 -3.09 19.26 -19.83
C GLY A 200 -2.35 19.80 -21.05
N LEU A 201 -1.36 20.66 -20.83
CA LEU A 201 -0.51 21.24 -21.91
C LEU A 201 0.35 20.21 -22.67
N LYS A 202 0.32 18.94 -22.28
CA LYS A 202 1.11 17.88 -22.89
C LYS A 202 0.25 17.09 -23.88
N THR A 203 0.58 17.22 -25.16
CA THR A 203 -0.16 16.68 -26.30
C THR A 203 0.09 15.21 -26.59
N ASP A 204 1.14 14.61 -25.99
CA ASP A 204 1.68 13.31 -26.45
C ASP A 204 1.23 12.11 -25.61
N VAL A 205 0.14 12.24 -24.85
CA VAL A 205 -0.41 11.09 -24.10
C VAL A 205 -1.03 10.13 -25.11
N THR A 206 -0.53 8.89 -25.15
CA THR A 206 -1.14 7.82 -25.92
C THR A 206 -2.34 7.28 -25.14
N ILE A 207 -3.53 7.43 -25.73
CA ILE A 207 -4.81 7.04 -25.12
C ILE A 207 -5.36 5.81 -25.83
N PHE A 208 -5.75 4.80 -25.05
CA PHE A 208 -6.34 3.55 -25.53
C PHE A 208 -7.76 3.39 -25.01
N GLY A 209 -8.65 2.82 -25.84
CA GLY A 209 -9.96 2.36 -25.42
C GLY A 209 -11.05 3.44 -25.29
N THR A 210 -10.87 4.60 -25.91
CA THR A 210 -11.97 5.57 -26.10
C THR A 210 -12.97 5.06 -27.12
N GLU A 211 -14.24 5.42 -26.95
CA GLU A 211 -15.28 5.26 -27.96
C GLU A 211 -15.20 6.38 -29.01
N GLU A 212 -15.74 6.10 -30.20
CA GLU A 212 -15.94 7.06 -31.30
C GLU A 212 -16.98 8.13 -30.94
#